data_AF-A0AA49GSD7-F1
#
_entry.id   AF-A0AA49GSD7-F1
#
_cell.length_a   1.000
_cell.length_b   1.000
_cell.length_c   1.000
_cell.angle_alpha   90.00
_cell.angle_beta   90.00
_cell.angle_gamma   90.00
#
_symmetry.space_group_name_H-M   'P 1'
#
loop_
_entity.id
_entity.type
_entity.pdbx_description
1 polymer ?
#
loop_
_entity_poly.entity_id
_entity_poly.type
_entity_poly.pdbx_seq_one_letter_code
_entity_poly.pdbx_strand_id
1 'polypeptide(L)'
;MLRKNFYLLLGTLLVLFGCEKDEPVVLPSLEIASATDITNSMATLQAKILEKGTAEIIEFGFIWQADSEPYLDNPATQKVTLSAPAEEDSISATISGLEAGTVYYYKAFVSTHADTYTSLMSSFQTQTPVIESMNPAQGIQGTEVTLTGKYFSTNPDQVKVWVHGEAAEVTAVSETQITFIVPETSPGNVEVQVEVNGVRSSEAVDFNYLYSFTLRHHEVRAGKTVVVNVFNSSQGNTYKIGGLEAKQAWTWLNDGYREIGVEVPASLAPGETTIEVIDSNGTPLANAHPDPLTIVPSGTWEKKQDVDVGGYYKAVGFVINDKGYVIAGEKVYSYDQATDTWSAPTTIDFLSNSSFYLDAFVIGDYAYILADTKLCRFDPATLSIEARQSFPGEGENRLLSFSDGNHLFAGLGYYYDDNNESIPTADFWKYQPSTDTWTQLADLPASVHHANPAPLATYLHGKGYIFGFEKQVEYDTDTDNTLETDVEVDIFDLDVVFPFNNRLYYGRDKFYEFDPSKSLVLEESTSSAVSSSPRFTLIFEDKVYLGVAKSGSPDLVLWKFTPGW
;
A
#
# COMPACT_ATOMS: atom_id res chain seq x y z
N MET A 1 -29.60 61.23 108.71
CA MET A 1 -28.48 60.52 109.38
C MET A 1 -27.24 60.76 108.55
N LEU A 2 -26.26 61.50 109.08
CA LEU A 2 -24.90 61.01 109.46
C LEU A 2 -24.11 60.45 108.25
N ARG A 3 -22.85 60.82 107.94
CA ARG A 3 -21.78 61.48 108.71
C ARG A 3 -20.55 61.66 107.79
N LYS A 4 -19.75 62.72 108.07
CA LYS A 4 -18.26 62.81 108.12
C LYS A 4 -17.45 62.56 106.82
N ASN A 5 -16.25 63.11 106.58
CA ASN A 5 -15.34 64.12 107.17
C ASN A 5 -14.15 64.28 106.20
N PHE A 6 -13.46 65.46 106.23
CA PHE A 6 -12.00 65.76 106.09
C PHE A 6 -11.06 64.85 105.25
N TYR A 7 -10.00 65.28 104.54
CA TYR A 7 -9.20 66.51 104.37
C TYR A 7 -8.24 66.29 103.17
N LEU A 8 -7.71 67.36 102.55
CA LEU A 8 -6.27 67.66 102.29
C LEU A 8 -5.92 68.23 100.88
N LEU A 9 -5.28 69.41 100.95
CA LEU A 9 -4.43 70.23 100.05
C LEU A 9 -4.21 69.95 98.54
N LEU A 10 -4.38 71.07 97.81
CA LEU A 10 -3.45 71.78 96.89
C LEU A 10 -3.13 71.21 95.49
N GLY A 11 -3.37 72.03 94.47
CA GLY A 11 -2.76 71.89 93.15
C GLY A 11 -3.54 72.58 92.04
N THR A 12 -3.21 73.83 91.73
CA THR A 12 -3.65 74.57 90.54
C THR A 12 -3.32 73.80 89.26
N LEU A 13 -4.35 73.42 88.51
CA LEU A 13 -4.26 72.73 87.22
C LEU A 13 -4.38 73.77 86.09
N LEU A 14 -3.25 74.11 85.45
CA LEU A 14 -3.23 74.79 84.16
C LEU A 14 -3.62 73.76 83.08
N VAL A 15 -4.74 74.00 82.40
CA VAL A 15 -5.13 73.23 81.21
C VAL A 15 -4.45 73.86 79.99
N LEU A 16 -3.47 73.16 79.43
CA LEU A 16 -2.93 73.45 78.10
C LEU A 16 -3.66 72.54 77.09
N PHE A 17 -4.34 73.15 76.13
CA PHE A 17 -4.80 72.46 74.92
C PHE A 17 -3.58 72.05 74.11
N GLY A 18 -3.32 70.73 74.04
CA GLY A 18 -2.39 70.17 73.07
C GLY A 18 -3.04 70.14 71.70
N CYS A 19 -2.45 70.85 70.74
CA CYS A 19 -2.74 70.70 69.32
C CYS A 19 -1.93 69.49 68.84
N GLU A 20 -2.59 68.36 68.56
CA GLU A 20 -1.96 67.22 67.91
C GLU A 20 -1.75 67.60 66.44
N LYS A 21 -0.49 67.63 65.99
CA LYS A 21 -0.13 68.00 64.63
C LYS A 21 -0.32 66.76 63.77
N ASP A 22 -1.40 66.73 62.98
CA ASP A 22 -1.65 65.65 62.01
C ASP A 22 -0.39 65.44 61.13
N GLU A 23 0.13 64.22 61.10
CA GLU A 23 1.21 63.85 60.20
C GLU A 23 0.73 63.98 58.74
N PRO A 24 1.58 64.43 57.81
CA PRO A 24 1.19 64.59 56.42
C PRO A 24 0.85 63.22 55.81
N VAL A 25 -0.39 63.07 55.32
CA VAL A 25 -0.83 61.88 54.60
C VAL A 25 -0.08 61.78 53.27
N VAL A 26 0.80 60.78 53.16
CA VAL A 26 1.46 60.41 51.90
C VAL A 26 0.65 59.32 51.22
N LEU A 27 0.33 59.50 49.94
CA LEU A 27 -0.44 58.56 49.14
C LEU A 27 0.48 57.56 48.42
N PRO A 28 0.07 56.30 48.23
CA PRO A 28 0.82 55.36 47.41
C PRO A 28 0.99 55.85 45.97
N SER A 29 2.17 55.61 45.38
CA SER A 29 2.42 55.89 43.96
C SER A 29 3.16 54.74 43.28
N LEU A 30 2.79 54.47 42.03
CA LEU A 30 3.19 53.29 41.25
C LEU A 30 3.73 53.71 39.88
N GLU A 31 4.80 53.04 39.45
CA GLU A 31 5.34 53.15 38.09
C GLU A 31 5.16 51.80 37.38
N ILE A 32 4.47 51.80 36.25
CA ILE A 32 4.28 50.60 35.42
C ILE A 32 5.51 50.40 34.53
N ALA A 33 6.00 49.16 34.43
CA ALA A 33 7.07 48.79 33.52
C ALA A 33 6.50 47.98 32.35
N SER A 34 7.23 47.92 31.22
CA SER A 34 6.82 47.13 30.05
C SER A 34 6.69 45.65 30.40
N ALA A 35 5.66 45.01 29.84
CA ALA A 35 5.49 43.57 29.95
C ALA A 35 6.63 42.82 29.23
N THR A 36 7.03 41.68 29.78
CA THR A 36 8.06 40.79 29.20
C THR A 36 7.50 39.37 29.02
N ASP A 37 8.31 38.48 28.43
CA ASP A 37 7.95 37.05 28.25
C ASP A 37 6.58 36.85 27.60
N ILE A 38 6.28 37.72 26.63
CA ILE A 38 5.00 37.74 25.95
C ILE A 38 4.95 36.59 24.95
N THR A 39 4.06 35.63 25.18
CA THR A 39 3.78 34.50 24.28
C THR A 39 2.46 34.75 23.54
N ASN A 40 1.92 33.71 22.90
CA ASN A 40 0.56 33.72 22.36
C ASN A 40 -0.53 33.73 23.44
N SER A 41 -0.20 33.43 24.70
CA SER A 41 -1.19 33.16 25.75
C SER A 41 -0.77 33.64 27.15
N MET A 42 0.44 34.16 27.30
CA MET A 42 0.99 34.63 28.57
C MET A 42 1.77 35.94 28.40
N ALA A 43 1.93 36.67 29.49
CA ALA A 43 2.85 37.79 29.61
C ALA A 43 3.24 37.98 31.09
N THR A 44 4.43 38.53 31.34
CA THR A 44 4.88 38.93 32.67
C THR A 44 4.70 40.43 32.84
N LEU A 45 3.80 40.83 33.73
CA LEU A 45 3.53 42.22 34.09
C LEU A 45 4.45 42.67 35.23
N GLN A 46 4.94 43.90 35.16
CA GLN A 46 5.91 44.44 36.11
C GLN A 46 5.57 45.87 36.50
N ALA A 47 5.76 46.21 37.77
CA ALA A 47 5.62 47.57 38.28
C ALA A 47 6.54 47.79 39.48
N LYS A 48 6.74 49.07 39.80
CA LYS A 48 7.46 49.51 40.99
C LYS A 48 6.56 50.35 41.87
N ILE A 49 6.55 50.08 43.17
CA ILE A 49 5.97 50.95 44.19
C ILE A 49 7.01 52.03 44.48
N LEU A 50 6.75 53.27 44.03
CA LEU A 50 7.67 54.39 44.22
C LEU A 50 7.57 54.96 45.63
N GLU A 51 6.34 55.10 46.13
CA GLU A 51 6.06 55.45 47.52
C GLU A 51 4.96 54.55 48.06
N LYS A 52 5.17 53.97 49.24
CA LYS A 52 4.19 53.08 49.90
C LYS A 52 3.02 53.85 50.52
N GLY A 53 3.18 55.17 50.72
CA GLY A 53 2.24 55.99 51.47
C GLY A 53 2.30 55.73 52.97
N THR A 54 1.42 56.39 53.70
CA THR A 54 1.29 56.31 55.18
C THR A 54 0.25 55.30 55.65
N ALA A 55 -0.67 54.90 54.78
CA ALA A 55 -1.72 53.92 55.08
C ALA A 55 -1.22 52.48 54.83
N GLU A 56 -1.72 51.54 55.63
CA GLU A 56 -1.41 50.12 55.46
C GLU A 56 -1.90 49.60 54.10
N ILE A 57 -0.99 48.95 53.36
CA ILE A 57 -1.30 48.27 52.10
C ILE A 57 -1.92 46.91 52.44
N ILE A 58 -3.17 46.71 52.02
CA ILE A 58 -3.92 45.47 52.28
C ILE A 58 -3.96 44.56 51.05
N GLU A 59 -3.76 45.11 49.86
CA GLU A 59 -3.80 44.37 48.61
C GLU A 59 -2.98 45.09 47.54
N PHE A 60 -2.31 44.35 46.68
CA PHE A 60 -1.66 44.91 45.50
C PHE A 60 -1.55 43.87 44.40
N GLY A 61 -1.35 44.33 43.17
CA GLY A 61 -1.21 43.44 42.03
C GLY A 61 -1.48 44.16 40.72
N PHE A 62 -2.06 43.44 39.76
CA PHE A 62 -2.35 43.96 38.42
C PHE A 62 -3.80 43.73 38.02
N ILE A 63 -4.31 44.65 37.20
CA ILE A 63 -5.56 44.51 36.47
C ILE A 63 -5.28 44.61 34.98
N TRP A 64 -5.99 43.83 34.16
CA TRP A 64 -5.85 43.85 32.71
C TRP A 64 -7.16 43.56 31.98
N GLN A 65 -7.24 44.02 30.74
CA GLN A 65 -8.39 43.79 29.86
C GLN A 65 -7.97 43.87 28.38
N ALA A 66 -8.64 43.11 27.52
CA ALA A 66 -8.49 43.23 26.07
C ALA A 66 -9.16 44.51 25.54
N ASP A 67 -8.58 45.11 24.50
CA ASP A 67 -9.13 46.17 23.65
C ASP A 67 -9.52 47.51 24.32
N SER A 68 -9.42 47.62 25.64
CA SER A 68 -9.85 48.81 26.38
C SER A 68 -9.17 48.92 27.74
N GLU A 69 -9.21 50.13 28.31
CA GLU A 69 -8.59 50.45 29.60
C GLU A 69 -9.25 49.70 30.77
N PRO A 70 -8.47 48.99 31.61
CA PRO A 70 -9.02 48.28 32.76
C PRO A 70 -9.30 49.22 33.95
N TYR A 71 -10.36 48.92 34.68
CA TYR A 71 -10.70 49.55 35.95
C TYR A 71 -11.37 48.54 36.88
N LEU A 72 -11.15 48.68 38.19
CA LEU A 72 -11.45 47.65 39.19
C LEU A 72 -12.92 47.22 39.26
N ASP A 73 -13.84 48.13 38.96
CA ASP A 73 -15.29 47.87 39.02
C ASP A 73 -15.85 47.29 37.71
N ASN A 74 -15.01 47.09 36.68
CA ASN A 74 -15.44 46.52 35.42
C ASN A 74 -15.51 44.98 35.52
N PRO A 75 -16.68 44.35 35.27
CA PRO A 75 -16.76 42.88 35.27
C PRO A 75 -15.90 42.20 34.19
N ALA A 76 -15.49 42.91 33.14
CA ALA A 76 -14.59 42.39 32.10
C ALA A 76 -13.10 42.46 32.50
N THR A 77 -12.74 43.29 33.48
CA THR A 77 -11.37 43.45 33.94
C THR A 77 -10.95 42.23 34.75
N GLN A 78 -9.86 41.61 34.34
CA GLN A 78 -9.19 40.55 35.09
C GLN A 78 -8.27 41.15 36.15
N LYS A 79 -8.05 40.43 37.25
CA LYS A 79 -7.25 40.89 38.39
C LYS A 79 -6.40 39.75 38.92
N VAL A 80 -5.14 40.05 39.24
CA VAL A 80 -4.24 39.18 39.98
C VAL A 80 -3.77 39.94 41.21
N THR A 81 -3.92 39.32 42.37
CA THR A 81 -3.47 39.86 43.65
C THR A 81 -2.23 39.10 44.11
N LEU A 82 -1.24 39.83 44.59
CA LEU A 82 0.03 39.31 45.10
C LEU A 82 -0.01 39.25 46.63
N SER A 83 0.69 38.27 47.22
CA SER A 83 0.72 38.05 48.67
C SER A 83 1.57 39.12 49.41
N ALA A 84 1.08 39.65 50.53
CA ALA A 84 1.73 40.72 51.31
C ALA A 84 2.75 40.23 52.37
N PRO A 85 3.72 41.09 52.80
CA PRO A 85 3.94 42.46 52.34
C PRO A 85 5.11 42.58 51.35
N ALA A 86 5.05 43.64 50.53
CA ALA A 86 6.10 44.07 49.62
C ALA A 86 7.37 44.49 50.39
N GLU A 87 8.20 43.51 50.76
CA GLU A 87 9.58 43.74 51.24
C GLU A 87 10.44 44.38 50.14
N GLU A 88 10.10 44.12 48.87
CA GLU A 88 10.72 44.73 47.69
C GLU A 88 9.82 45.80 47.07
N ASP A 89 10.43 46.90 46.59
CA ASP A 89 9.71 47.97 45.90
C ASP A 89 9.24 47.54 44.48
N SER A 90 9.62 46.35 44.02
CA SER A 90 9.25 45.80 42.71
C SER A 90 8.18 44.72 42.87
N ILE A 91 7.15 44.76 42.03
CA ILE A 91 6.10 43.74 41.95
C ILE A 91 6.02 43.16 40.54
N SER A 92 5.80 41.85 40.43
CA SER A 92 5.74 41.12 39.16
C SER A 92 4.71 40.00 39.21
N ALA A 93 4.02 39.77 38.09
CA ALA A 93 3.05 38.69 37.94
C ALA A 93 3.05 38.14 36.50
N THR A 94 3.16 36.82 36.34
CA THR A 94 2.89 36.16 35.06
C THR A 94 1.39 35.90 34.95
N ILE A 95 0.77 36.43 33.91
CA ILE A 95 -0.64 36.22 33.56
C ILE A 95 -0.74 35.22 32.41
N SER A 96 -1.80 34.40 32.41
CA SER A 96 -2.02 33.33 31.44
C SER A 96 -3.47 33.29 30.95
N GLY A 97 -3.73 32.51 29.91
CA GLY A 97 -5.07 32.38 29.32
C GLY A 97 -5.45 33.57 28.44
N LEU A 98 -4.45 34.24 27.86
CA LEU A 98 -4.64 35.34 26.93
C LEU A 98 -4.95 34.83 25.52
N GLU A 99 -5.68 35.63 24.76
CA GLU A 99 -5.94 35.39 23.34
C GLU A 99 -4.72 35.79 22.51
N ALA A 100 -4.38 35.01 21.49
CA ALA A 100 -3.21 35.26 20.63
C ALA A 100 -3.42 36.46 19.70
N GLY A 101 -2.36 37.21 19.39
CA GLY A 101 -2.44 38.42 18.56
C GLY A 101 -3.25 39.60 19.13
N THR A 102 -3.75 39.49 20.37
CA THR A 102 -4.65 40.47 21.01
C THR A 102 -3.87 41.52 21.80
N VAL A 103 -4.34 42.78 21.74
CA VAL A 103 -3.78 43.89 22.53
C VAL A 103 -4.45 43.92 23.90
N TYR A 104 -3.64 43.81 24.95
CA TYR A 104 -4.07 43.92 26.34
C TYR A 104 -3.57 45.23 26.94
N TYR A 105 -4.46 45.90 27.65
CA TYR A 105 -4.16 47.07 28.47
C TYR A 105 -4.13 46.65 29.93
N TYR A 106 -3.17 47.17 30.70
CA TYR A 106 -2.96 46.80 32.10
C TYR A 106 -2.53 47.97 32.97
N LYS A 107 -2.82 47.85 34.27
CA LYS A 107 -2.38 48.75 35.34
C LYS A 107 -1.96 47.95 36.56
N ALA A 108 -1.01 48.48 37.32
CA ALA A 108 -0.77 48.03 38.68
C ALA A 108 -1.72 48.74 39.65
N PHE A 109 -2.10 48.08 40.74
CA PHE A 109 -2.91 48.68 41.79
C PHE A 109 -2.34 48.38 43.18
N VAL A 110 -2.61 49.29 44.13
CA VAL A 110 -2.38 49.15 45.57
C VAL A 110 -3.64 49.62 46.27
N SER A 111 -4.26 48.74 47.07
CA SER A 111 -5.41 49.04 47.90
C SER A 111 -4.99 49.22 49.35
N THR A 112 -5.58 50.23 49.99
CA THR A 112 -5.48 50.48 51.44
C THR A 112 -6.88 50.33 52.05
N HIS A 113 -7.00 50.48 53.36
CA HIS A 113 -8.32 50.55 54.00
C HIS A 113 -9.17 51.76 53.55
N ALA A 114 -8.55 52.80 52.99
CA ALA A 114 -9.23 54.04 52.62
C ALA A 114 -9.62 54.08 51.13
N ASP A 115 -8.69 53.71 50.24
CA ASP A 115 -8.85 53.84 48.79
C ASP A 115 -7.90 52.91 48.03
N THR A 116 -8.10 52.80 46.72
CA THR A 116 -7.25 52.06 45.78
C THR A 116 -6.58 53.00 44.79
N TYR A 117 -5.27 52.86 44.68
CA TYR A 117 -4.41 53.68 43.83
C TYR A 117 -3.90 52.84 42.67
N THR A 118 -3.94 53.39 41.45
CA THR A 118 -3.49 52.69 40.24
C THR A 118 -2.34 53.41 39.56
N SER A 119 -1.47 52.68 38.87
CA SER A 119 -0.47 53.25 37.97
C SER A 119 -1.11 53.92 36.75
N LEU A 120 -0.27 54.56 35.93
CA LEU A 120 -0.62 54.82 34.53
C LEU A 120 -0.87 53.50 33.78
N MET A 121 -1.65 53.59 32.71
CA MET A 121 -1.92 52.46 31.83
C MET A 121 -0.71 52.16 30.95
N SER A 122 -0.47 50.87 30.73
CA SER A 122 0.43 50.36 29.70
C SER A 122 -0.28 49.30 28.88
N SER A 123 0.32 48.87 27.77
CA SER A 123 -0.22 47.81 26.93
C SER A 123 0.87 46.90 26.37
N PHE A 124 0.44 45.71 25.95
CA PHE A 124 1.26 44.76 25.20
C PHE A 124 0.36 44.00 24.20
N GLN A 125 0.97 43.38 23.20
CA GLN A 125 0.27 42.53 22.24
C GLN A 125 0.82 41.11 22.34
N THR A 126 -0.05 40.12 22.51
CA THR A 126 0.34 38.70 22.48
C THR A 126 0.84 38.33 21.09
N GLN A 127 1.73 37.33 21.03
CA GLN A 127 2.36 36.93 19.78
C GLN A 127 1.41 36.12 18.90
N THR A 128 1.58 36.22 17.58
CA THR A 128 0.93 35.32 16.62
C THR A 128 1.82 34.10 16.35
N PRO A 129 1.25 32.96 15.92
CA PRO A 129 2.05 31.79 15.55
C PRO A 129 3.03 32.13 14.42
N VAL A 130 4.26 31.63 14.52
CA VAL A 130 5.28 31.80 13.48
C VAL A 130 5.79 30.44 13.04
N ILE A 131 5.78 30.20 11.74
CA ILE A 131 6.40 29.01 11.14
C ILE A 131 7.80 29.41 10.67
N GLU A 132 8.83 28.73 11.16
CA GLU A 132 10.23 29.00 10.80
C GLU A 132 10.75 28.00 9.76
N SER A 133 10.31 26.73 9.84
CA SER A 133 10.67 25.70 8.87
C SER A 133 9.67 24.54 8.86
N MET A 134 9.77 23.72 7.82
CA MET A 134 8.92 22.55 7.58
C MET A 134 9.76 21.40 7.06
N ASN A 135 9.54 20.19 7.59
CA ASN A 135 10.24 18.99 7.14
C ASN A 135 9.33 17.74 7.18
N PRO A 136 9.17 17.00 6.06
CA PRO A 136 9.64 17.37 4.72
C PRO A 136 8.86 18.56 4.15
N ALA A 137 9.47 19.33 3.23
CA ALA A 137 8.83 20.45 2.55
C ALA A 137 8.06 20.05 1.27
N GLN A 138 7.91 18.74 1.04
CA GLN A 138 7.21 18.16 -0.09
C GLN A 138 6.70 16.77 0.25
N GLY A 139 5.67 16.31 -0.46
CA GLY A 139 5.08 15.00 -0.25
C GLY A 139 3.72 14.86 -0.90
N ILE A 140 3.02 13.79 -0.56
CA ILE A 140 1.66 13.47 -1.02
C ILE A 140 0.71 13.37 0.18
N GLN A 141 -0.58 13.15 -0.05
CA GLN A 141 -1.52 12.77 1.00
C GLN A 141 -0.95 11.68 1.91
N GLY A 142 -1.15 11.82 3.22
CA GLY A 142 -0.65 10.87 4.21
C GLY A 142 0.79 11.11 4.65
N THR A 143 1.54 12.02 4.01
CA THR A 143 2.90 12.38 4.44
C THR A 143 2.83 13.05 5.81
N GLU A 144 3.58 12.53 6.79
CA GLU A 144 3.75 13.18 8.08
C GLU A 144 4.78 14.31 7.96
N VAL A 145 4.39 15.52 8.35
CA VAL A 145 5.19 16.74 8.26
C VAL A 145 5.32 17.38 9.63
N THR A 146 6.53 17.79 9.98
CA THR A 146 6.81 18.57 11.19
C THR A 146 7.12 20.03 10.84
N LEU A 147 6.33 20.94 11.37
CA LEU A 147 6.59 22.37 11.41
C LEU A 147 7.45 22.69 12.63
N THR A 148 8.49 23.50 12.45
CA THR A 148 9.23 24.14 13.54
C THR A 148 8.92 25.62 13.53
N GLY A 149 8.68 26.19 14.71
CA GLY A 149 8.23 27.56 14.83
C GLY A 149 8.23 28.08 16.27
N LYS A 150 7.42 29.12 16.49
CA LYS A 150 7.25 29.80 17.78
C LYS A 150 5.79 30.09 18.05
N TYR A 151 5.47 30.21 19.33
CA TYR A 151 4.17 30.65 19.82
C TYR A 151 3.00 29.75 19.37
N PHE A 152 3.28 28.45 19.29
CA PHE A 152 2.25 27.43 19.17
C PHE A 152 1.62 27.12 20.54
N SER A 153 0.52 26.37 20.56
CA SER A 153 -0.11 25.91 21.81
C SER A 153 0.30 24.48 22.12
N THR A 154 0.39 24.15 23.41
CA THR A 154 0.54 22.77 23.90
C THR A 154 -0.79 22.02 23.96
N ASN A 155 -1.92 22.70 23.71
CA ASN A 155 -3.25 22.10 23.63
C ASN A 155 -3.63 21.83 22.17
N PRO A 156 -3.77 20.55 21.74
CA PRO A 156 -4.15 20.20 20.37
C PRO A 156 -5.49 20.81 19.92
N ASP A 157 -6.48 20.95 20.81
CA ASP A 157 -7.80 21.50 20.47
C ASP A 157 -7.74 22.96 20.00
N GLN A 158 -6.63 23.63 20.31
CA GLN A 158 -6.37 25.03 19.96
C GLN A 158 -5.58 25.18 18.67
N VAL A 159 -5.02 24.11 18.12
CA VAL A 159 -4.11 24.14 16.97
C VAL A 159 -4.78 23.50 15.77
N LYS A 160 -4.80 24.22 14.65
CA LYS A 160 -5.18 23.66 13.35
C LYS A 160 -4.09 23.95 12.33
N VAL A 161 -3.92 23.03 11.39
CA VAL A 161 -3.06 23.21 10.22
C VAL A 161 -3.94 23.16 8.98
N TRP A 162 -3.74 24.10 8.08
CA TRP A 162 -4.44 24.22 6.81
C TRP A 162 -3.45 24.06 5.67
N VAL A 163 -3.73 23.15 4.74
CA VAL A 163 -2.93 22.91 3.52
C VAL A 163 -3.81 23.24 2.32
N HIS A 164 -3.51 24.32 1.60
CA HIS A 164 -4.33 24.82 0.50
C HIS A 164 -5.83 25.02 0.86
N GLY A 165 -6.12 25.39 2.11
CA GLY A 165 -7.49 25.55 2.61
C GLY A 165 -8.16 24.28 3.13
N GLU A 166 -7.54 23.11 2.94
CA GLU A 166 -8.00 21.84 3.51
C GLU A 166 -7.43 21.65 4.92
N ALA A 167 -8.26 21.17 5.84
CA ALA A 167 -7.84 20.92 7.22
C ALA A 167 -6.97 19.66 7.29
N ALA A 168 -5.78 19.77 7.86
CA ALA A 168 -4.89 18.65 8.11
C ALA A 168 -5.13 18.03 9.50
N GLU A 169 -4.86 16.73 9.62
CA GLU A 169 -4.87 16.05 10.91
C GLU A 169 -3.60 16.40 11.69
N VAL A 170 -3.74 17.01 12.87
CA VAL A 170 -2.62 17.34 13.76
C VAL A 170 -2.38 16.17 14.72
N THR A 171 -1.17 15.61 14.71
CA THR A 171 -0.81 14.42 15.50
C THR A 171 0.01 14.75 16.75
N ALA A 172 0.74 15.87 16.75
CA ALA A 172 1.48 16.33 17.92
C ALA A 172 1.63 17.86 17.93
N VAL A 173 1.63 18.45 19.13
CA VAL A 173 1.86 19.89 19.31
C VAL A 173 2.75 20.16 20.51
N SER A 174 3.53 21.22 20.42
CA SER A 174 4.31 21.86 21.48
C SER A 174 4.38 23.35 21.18
N GLU A 175 5.02 24.14 22.04
CA GLU A 175 5.18 25.59 21.81
C GLU A 175 6.04 25.93 20.58
N THR A 176 6.84 24.97 20.09
CA THR A 176 7.81 25.18 19.00
C THR A 176 7.71 24.18 17.85
N GLN A 177 6.88 23.14 17.97
CA GLN A 177 6.69 22.13 16.92
C GLN A 177 5.23 21.71 16.79
N ILE A 178 4.81 21.48 15.55
CA ILE A 178 3.52 20.86 15.21
C ILE A 178 3.81 19.74 14.20
N THR A 179 3.29 18.54 14.47
CA THR A 179 3.32 17.43 13.50
C THR A 179 1.91 17.22 12.97
N PHE A 180 1.78 17.06 11.65
CA PHE A 180 0.50 16.87 10.98
C PHE A 180 0.60 15.91 9.80
N ILE A 181 -0.53 15.35 9.37
CA ILE A 181 -0.66 14.51 8.17
C ILE A 181 -1.20 15.35 7.03
N VAL A 182 -0.49 15.36 5.90
CA VAL A 182 -0.89 16.08 4.69
C VAL A 182 -2.25 15.56 4.17
N PRO A 183 -3.29 16.41 4.05
CA PRO A 183 -4.60 16.01 3.54
C PRO A 183 -4.59 15.86 2.01
N GLU A 184 -5.67 15.35 1.45
CA GLU A 184 -5.86 15.31 0.00
C GLU A 184 -6.02 16.73 -0.55
N THR A 185 -5.21 17.12 -1.53
CA THR A 185 -5.35 18.40 -2.24
C THR A 185 -4.81 18.33 -3.66
N SER A 186 -4.93 19.43 -4.41
CA SER A 186 -4.42 19.54 -5.77
C SER A 186 -2.89 19.60 -5.81
N PRO A 187 -2.22 18.88 -6.72
CA PRO A 187 -0.77 18.95 -6.88
C PRO A 187 -0.23 20.32 -7.27
N GLY A 188 1.01 20.57 -6.88
CA GLY A 188 1.74 21.82 -7.11
C GLY A 188 2.22 22.45 -5.81
N ASN A 189 2.74 23.67 -5.91
CA ASN A 189 3.11 24.45 -4.74
C ASN A 189 1.83 24.92 -4.02
N VAL A 190 1.66 24.49 -2.77
CA VAL A 190 0.50 24.81 -1.93
C VAL A 190 0.94 25.51 -0.64
N GLU A 191 0.11 26.43 -0.18
CA GLU A 191 0.35 27.17 1.06
C GLU A 191 -0.06 26.35 2.29
N VAL A 192 0.79 26.35 3.32
CA VAL A 192 0.52 25.81 4.65
C VAL A 192 0.41 26.94 5.67
N GLN A 193 -0.69 26.96 6.44
CA GLN A 193 -0.92 27.91 7.54
C GLN A 193 -1.22 27.18 8.84
N VAL A 194 -0.77 27.76 9.96
CA VAL A 194 -1.12 27.32 11.31
C VAL A 194 -2.13 28.30 11.89
N GLU A 195 -3.17 27.81 12.55
CA GLU A 195 -4.11 28.59 13.36
C GLU A 195 -3.97 28.16 14.83
N VAL A 196 -3.77 29.12 15.73
CA VAL A 196 -3.77 28.89 17.18
C VAL A 196 -4.85 29.76 17.81
N ASN A 197 -5.82 29.15 18.48
CA ASN A 197 -6.95 29.85 19.11
C ASN A 197 -7.68 30.81 18.16
N GLY A 198 -7.86 30.40 16.90
CA GLY A 198 -8.53 31.22 15.87
C GLY A 198 -7.65 32.27 15.21
N VAL A 199 -6.37 32.39 15.59
CA VAL A 199 -5.42 33.36 15.03
C VAL A 199 -4.43 32.64 14.12
N ARG A 200 -4.38 33.05 12.86
CA ARG A 200 -3.50 32.47 11.84
C ARG A 200 -2.05 32.92 12.04
N SER A 201 -1.12 32.09 11.55
CA SER A 201 0.29 32.40 11.51
C SER A 201 0.54 33.68 10.72
N SER A 202 1.60 34.41 11.08
CA SER A 202 1.94 35.68 10.45
C SER A 202 2.16 35.57 8.94
N GLU A 203 2.66 34.42 8.50
CA GLU A 203 2.89 34.08 7.09
C GLU A 203 2.49 32.62 6.84
N ALA A 204 2.20 32.30 5.57
CA ALA A 204 2.10 30.92 5.09
C ALA A 204 3.47 30.43 4.62
N VAL A 205 3.68 29.12 4.62
CA VAL A 205 4.88 28.50 4.05
C VAL A 205 4.51 27.59 2.89
N ASP A 206 5.36 27.55 1.87
CA ASP A 206 5.17 26.74 0.68
C ASP A 206 5.48 25.25 0.96
N PHE A 207 4.57 24.38 0.54
CA PHE A 207 4.73 22.93 0.51
C PHE A 207 4.56 22.45 -0.93
N ASN A 208 5.50 21.66 -1.45
CA ASN A 208 5.37 21.10 -2.79
C ASN A 208 4.56 19.80 -2.73
N TYR A 209 3.27 19.87 -3.04
CA TYR A 209 2.40 18.71 -3.13
C TYR A 209 2.67 17.96 -4.43
N LEU A 210 3.25 16.78 -4.33
CA LEU A 210 3.73 16.00 -5.46
C LEU A 210 2.59 15.27 -6.17
N TYR A 211 2.75 15.07 -7.47
CA TYR A 211 2.06 13.99 -8.17
C TYR A 211 2.54 12.64 -7.63
N SER A 212 1.70 11.61 -7.73
CA SER A 212 2.01 10.28 -7.22
C SER A 212 1.94 9.21 -8.31
N PHE A 213 2.60 8.10 -8.04
CA PHE A 213 2.42 6.87 -8.79
C PHE A 213 2.39 5.66 -7.85
N THR A 214 1.86 4.54 -8.35
CA THR A 214 2.00 3.22 -7.73
C THR A 214 2.47 2.21 -8.76
N LEU A 215 2.94 1.05 -8.29
CA LEU A 215 3.20 -0.11 -9.14
C LEU A 215 2.05 -1.10 -9.00
N ARG A 216 1.62 -1.66 -10.13
CA ARG A 216 0.62 -2.75 -10.11
C ARG A 216 1.20 -4.04 -9.51
N HIS A 217 2.49 -4.27 -9.76
CA HIS A 217 3.25 -5.41 -9.24
C HIS A 217 4.67 -4.97 -8.90
N HIS A 218 5.26 -5.59 -7.88
CA HIS A 218 6.60 -5.27 -7.38
C HIS A 218 7.68 -6.26 -7.83
N GLU A 219 7.34 -7.16 -8.76
CA GLU A 219 8.26 -8.15 -9.32
C GLU A 219 8.17 -8.11 -10.85
N VAL A 220 9.31 -8.12 -11.53
CA VAL A 220 9.39 -8.10 -13.00
C VAL A 220 10.73 -8.65 -13.47
N ARG A 221 10.80 -9.21 -14.68
CA ARG A 221 12.06 -9.63 -15.30
C ARG A 221 12.69 -8.51 -16.12
N ALA A 222 14.02 -8.51 -16.21
CA ALA A 222 14.74 -7.58 -17.08
C ALA A 222 14.28 -7.75 -18.55
N GLY A 223 14.08 -6.63 -19.25
CA GLY A 223 13.54 -6.61 -20.61
C GLY A 223 12.02 -6.77 -20.71
N LYS A 224 11.31 -6.96 -19.60
CA LYS A 224 9.84 -7.01 -19.55
C LYS A 224 9.26 -5.70 -19.05
N THR A 225 7.94 -5.59 -19.10
CA THR A 225 7.22 -4.36 -18.74
C THR A 225 6.73 -4.43 -17.30
N VAL A 226 7.03 -3.39 -16.51
CA VAL A 226 6.35 -3.11 -15.24
C VAL A 226 5.24 -2.10 -15.48
N VAL A 227 4.10 -2.27 -14.80
CA VAL A 227 2.96 -1.35 -14.92
C VAL A 227 3.01 -0.31 -13.81
N VAL A 228 3.05 0.96 -14.23
CA VAL A 228 3.10 2.14 -13.37
C VAL A 228 1.78 2.90 -13.51
N ASN A 229 1.07 3.06 -12.39
CA ASN A 229 -0.17 3.82 -12.34
C ASN A 229 0.16 5.24 -11.89
N VAL A 230 0.00 6.21 -12.79
CA VAL A 230 0.34 7.62 -12.53
C VAL A 230 -0.92 8.41 -12.27
N PHE A 231 -0.97 9.10 -11.13
CA PHE A 231 -2.12 9.86 -10.65
C PHE A 231 -1.88 11.36 -10.84
N ASN A 232 -2.91 12.06 -11.31
CA ASN A 232 -2.96 13.51 -11.47
C ASN A 232 -1.88 14.17 -12.36
N SER A 233 -0.93 13.43 -12.94
CA SER A 233 0.20 13.99 -13.72
C SER A 233 -0.08 14.18 -15.22
N SER A 234 0.65 15.13 -15.83
CA SER A 234 0.61 15.46 -17.26
C SER A 234 1.29 14.40 -18.15
N GLN A 235 1.06 14.47 -19.46
CA GLN A 235 1.76 13.59 -20.42
C GLN A 235 3.26 13.92 -20.49
N GLY A 236 4.07 12.93 -20.87
CA GLY A 236 5.49 13.13 -21.16
C GLY A 236 6.45 12.88 -19.99
N ASN A 237 6.05 12.08 -19.01
CA ASN A 237 6.92 11.65 -17.92
C ASN A 237 8.12 10.83 -18.43
N THR A 238 9.23 10.90 -17.72
CA THR A 238 10.40 10.04 -17.92
C THR A 238 10.53 9.04 -16.79
N TYR A 239 11.13 7.89 -17.08
CA TYR A 239 11.22 6.76 -16.18
C TYR A 239 12.66 6.29 -16.06
N LYS A 240 13.11 6.03 -14.84
CA LYS A 240 14.37 5.34 -14.60
C LYS A 240 14.15 4.14 -13.71
N ILE A 241 14.81 3.04 -14.00
CA ILE A 241 14.79 1.83 -13.17
C ILE A 241 16.25 1.47 -12.87
N GLY A 242 16.58 1.40 -11.57
CA GLY A 242 17.97 1.20 -11.13
C GLY A 242 18.94 2.28 -11.64
N GLY A 243 18.46 3.51 -11.79
CA GLY A 243 19.22 4.64 -12.32
C GLY A 243 19.44 4.63 -13.84
N LEU A 244 18.95 3.60 -14.55
CA LEU A 244 19.01 3.51 -16.02
C LEU A 244 17.72 4.05 -16.64
N GLU A 245 17.83 4.77 -17.75
CA GLU A 245 16.68 5.23 -18.53
C GLU A 245 15.82 4.03 -18.98
N ALA A 246 14.53 4.09 -18.69
CA ALA A 246 13.55 3.07 -19.01
C ALA A 246 12.55 3.61 -20.03
N LYS A 247 12.19 2.78 -21.01
CA LYS A 247 11.33 3.21 -22.13
C LYS A 247 9.87 3.03 -21.78
N GLN A 248 9.05 4.05 -22.01
CA GLN A 248 7.60 3.88 -22.03
C GLN A 248 7.18 3.05 -23.26
N ALA A 249 6.61 1.87 -23.02
CA ALA A 249 6.15 0.94 -24.04
C ALA A 249 4.74 1.25 -24.54
N TRP A 250 3.82 1.58 -23.62
CA TRP A 250 2.42 1.89 -23.91
C TRP A 250 1.81 2.76 -22.82
N THR A 251 0.63 3.32 -23.08
CA THR A 251 -0.17 4.04 -22.08
C THR A 251 -1.65 3.78 -22.30
N TRP A 252 -2.38 3.58 -21.21
CA TRP A 252 -3.84 3.50 -21.17
C TRP A 252 -4.38 4.59 -20.25
N LEU A 253 -5.53 5.16 -20.62
CA LEU A 253 -6.21 6.17 -19.82
C LEU A 253 -7.39 5.50 -19.12
N ASN A 254 -7.36 5.50 -17.79
CA ASN A 254 -8.45 5.06 -16.96
C ASN A 254 -9.13 6.26 -16.29
N ASP A 255 -10.25 6.01 -15.61
CA ASP A 255 -10.93 7.06 -14.86
C ASP A 255 -10.06 7.47 -13.65
N GLY A 256 -9.56 8.71 -13.66
CA GLY A 256 -8.73 9.27 -12.58
C GLY A 256 -7.23 8.98 -12.63
N TYR A 257 -6.72 8.11 -13.52
CA TYR A 257 -5.28 7.82 -13.61
C TYR A 257 -4.84 7.29 -14.98
N ARG A 258 -3.53 7.24 -15.22
CA ARG A 258 -2.92 6.64 -16.42
C ARG A 258 -2.16 5.38 -16.04
N GLU A 259 -2.41 4.28 -16.74
CA GLU A 259 -1.57 3.09 -16.67
C GLU A 259 -0.49 3.18 -17.73
N ILE A 260 0.74 2.89 -17.32
CA ILE A 260 1.91 3.07 -18.17
C ILE A 260 2.77 1.82 -18.08
N GLY A 261 2.98 1.18 -19.22
CA GLY A 261 3.93 0.10 -19.34
C GLY A 261 5.33 0.67 -19.50
N VAL A 262 6.20 0.42 -18.52
CA VAL A 262 7.60 0.83 -18.54
C VAL A 262 8.48 -0.40 -18.77
N GLU A 263 9.27 -0.39 -19.84
CA GLU A 263 10.21 -1.46 -20.18
C GLU A 263 11.42 -1.40 -19.24
N VAL A 264 11.61 -2.48 -18.47
CA VAL A 264 12.75 -2.67 -17.57
C VAL A 264 14.01 -2.87 -18.41
N PRO A 265 15.07 -2.07 -18.21
CA PRO A 265 16.32 -2.23 -18.96
C PRO A 265 16.86 -3.67 -18.91
N ALA A 266 17.06 -4.28 -20.08
CA ALA A 266 17.48 -5.68 -20.20
C ALA A 266 18.86 -5.99 -19.60
N SER A 267 19.67 -4.96 -19.35
CA SER A 267 20.99 -5.07 -18.71
C SER A 267 20.94 -5.09 -17.18
N LEU A 268 19.77 -4.88 -16.55
CA LEU A 268 19.65 -4.92 -15.09
C LEU A 268 19.86 -6.34 -14.57
N ALA A 269 20.67 -6.45 -13.53
CA ALA A 269 20.85 -7.71 -12.81
C ALA A 269 19.66 -7.98 -11.88
N PRO A 270 19.40 -9.25 -11.53
CA PRO A 270 18.40 -9.58 -10.51
C PRO A 270 18.71 -8.94 -9.15
N GLY A 271 17.65 -8.58 -8.42
CA GLY A 271 17.72 -7.92 -7.11
C GLY A 271 16.74 -6.76 -6.97
N GLU A 272 16.67 -6.21 -5.76
CA GLU A 272 15.87 -5.02 -5.48
C GLU A 272 16.43 -3.78 -6.19
N THR A 273 15.53 -2.93 -6.67
CA THR A 273 15.85 -1.70 -7.36
C THR A 273 14.76 -0.65 -7.15
N THR A 274 15.07 0.58 -7.52
CA THR A 274 14.13 1.69 -7.47
C THR A 274 13.57 1.97 -8.85
N ILE A 275 12.37 2.53 -8.87
CA ILE A 275 11.79 3.18 -10.04
C ILE A 275 11.58 4.65 -9.71
N GLU A 276 12.08 5.51 -10.59
CA GLU A 276 11.92 6.96 -10.51
C GLU A 276 11.01 7.38 -11.67
N VAL A 277 9.98 8.16 -11.35
CA VAL A 277 9.10 8.78 -12.33
C VAL A 277 9.27 10.28 -12.20
N ILE A 278 9.56 10.95 -13.31
CA ILE A 278 9.82 12.40 -13.34
C ILE A 278 8.83 13.02 -14.33
N ASP A 279 8.15 14.08 -13.91
CA ASP A 279 7.19 14.77 -14.76
C ASP A 279 7.87 15.54 -15.91
N SER A 280 7.07 16.06 -16.83
CA SER A 280 7.57 16.85 -17.97
C SER A 280 8.31 18.14 -17.57
N ASN A 281 8.19 18.60 -16.33
CA ASN A 281 8.86 19.78 -15.79
C ASN A 281 10.15 19.43 -15.02
N GLY A 282 10.50 18.15 -14.91
CA GLY A 282 11.66 17.67 -14.16
C GLY A 282 11.39 17.44 -12.66
N THR A 283 10.14 17.42 -12.23
CA THR A 283 9.74 17.18 -10.83
C THR A 283 9.54 15.69 -10.58
N PRO A 284 10.22 15.08 -9.58
CA PRO A 284 9.97 13.69 -9.22
C PRO A 284 8.56 13.48 -8.68
N LEU A 285 7.91 12.40 -9.10
CA LEU A 285 6.68 11.91 -8.50
C LEU A 285 7.00 11.08 -7.26
N ALA A 286 6.10 11.11 -6.28
CA ALA A 286 6.20 10.23 -5.12
C ALA A 286 5.63 8.84 -5.41
N ASN A 287 6.36 7.79 -5.04
CA ASN A 287 5.78 6.45 -5.00
C ASN A 287 4.87 6.34 -3.77
N ALA A 288 3.56 6.21 -3.97
CA ALA A 288 2.60 6.11 -2.88
C ALA A 288 2.66 4.76 -2.14
N HIS A 289 3.33 3.75 -2.71
CA HIS A 289 3.62 2.48 -2.06
C HIS A 289 5.12 2.17 -2.23
N PRO A 290 6.00 2.60 -1.31
CA PRO A 290 7.46 2.66 -1.51
C PRO A 290 8.16 1.29 -1.47
N ASP A 291 7.42 0.20 -1.68
CA ASP A 291 8.00 -1.13 -1.81
C ASP A 291 8.99 -1.14 -2.99
N PRO A 292 10.17 -1.77 -2.82
CA PRO A 292 11.15 -1.85 -3.88
C PRO A 292 10.61 -2.67 -5.06
N LEU A 293 11.03 -2.31 -6.28
CA LEU A 293 10.83 -3.16 -7.44
C LEU A 293 11.89 -4.26 -7.41
N THR A 294 11.48 -5.52 -7.48
CA THR A 294 12.41 -6.65 -7.53
C THR A 294 12.56 -7.14 -8.96
N ILE A 295 13.80 -7.09 -9.46
CA ILE A 295 14.16 -7.74 -10.72
C ILE A 295 14.38 -9.22 -10.44
N VAL A 296 13.48 -10.06 -10.93
CA VAL A 296 13.61 -11.52 -10.76
C VAL A 296 14.43 -12.11 -11.91
N PRO A 297 15.18 -13.20 -11.67
CA PRO A 297 15.96 -13.85 -12.72
C PRO A 297 15.04 -14.49 -13.78
N SER A 298 15.49 -14.43 -15.04
CA SER A 298 14.83 -15.12 -16.15
C SER A 298 15.23 -16.58 -16.24
N GLY A 299 14.32 -17.44 -16.67
CA GLY A 299 14.63 -18.81 -17.03
C GLY A 299 15.56 -18.89 -18.24
N THR A 300 16.22 -20.04 -18.39
CA THR A 300 17.15 -20.34 -19.49
C THR A 300 16.64 -21.49 -20.33
N TRP A 301 17.00 -21.47 -21.61
CA TRP A 301 16.58 -22.44 -22.61
C TRP A 301 17.80 -23.11 -23.24
N GLU A 302 17.82 -24.43 -23.23
CA GLU A 302 18.90 -25.24 -23.81
C GLU A 302 18.32 -26.20 -24.86
N LYS A 303 18.86 -26.17 -26.09
CA LYS A 303 18.45 -27.12 -27.14
C LYS A 303 18.96 -28.52 -26.82
N LYS A 304 18.11 -29.53 -26.99
CA LYS A 304 18.39 -30.95 -26.78
C LYS A 304 18.21 -31.75 -28.08
N GLN A 305 18.37 -33.06 -28.02
CA GLN A 305 18.21 -33.91 -29.18
C GLN A 305 16.76 -33.85 -29.71
N ASP A 306 16.61 -33.37 -30.95
CA ASP A 306 15.34 -33.36 -31.70
C ASP A 306 14.78 -34.79 -31.83
N VAL A 307 13.45 -34.93 -31.91
CA VAL A 307 12.77 -36.21 -32.13
C VAL A 307 11.89 -36.16 -33.38
N ASP A 308 12.06 -37.13 -34.27
CA ASP A 308 11.19 -37.30 -35.43
C ASP A 308 9.98 -38.17 -35.07
N VAL A 309 8.86 -37.50 -34.82
CA VAL A 309 7.58 -38.17 -34.55
C VAL A 309 6.81 -38.49 -35.82
N GLY A 310 7.31 -38.19 -37.02
CA GLY A 310 6.66 -38.50 -38.28
C GLY A 310 5.54 -37.52 -38.67
N GLY A 311 5.61 -36.26 -38.21
CA GLY A 311 4.71 -35.19 -38.64
C GLY A 311 3.31 -35.23 -38.02
N TYR A 312 3.10 -36.04 -36.98
CA TYR A 312 1.85 -35.99 -36.22
C TYR A 312 1.78 -34.68 -35.43
N TYR A 313 0.76 -33.87 -35.72
CA TYR A 313 0.55 -32.55 -35.09
C TYR A 313 0.17 -32.62 -33.61
N LYS A 314 -0.04 -33.81 -33.05
CA LYS A 314 -0.51 -34.03 -31.68
C LYS A 314 0.21 -35.24 -31.08
N ALA A 315 1.02 -34.95 -30.06
CA ALA A 315 1.78 -35.91 -29.27
C ALA A 315 1.45 -35.65 -27.80
N VAL A 316 1.76 -36.59 -26.92
CA VAL A 316 1.65 -36.36 -25.48
C VAL A 316 2.88 -36.90 -24.78
N GLY A 317 3.36 -36.15 -23.79
CA GLY A 317 4.58 -36.44 -23.05
C GLY A 317 4.28 -36.70 -21.58
N PHE A 318 5.00 -37.63 -20.98
CA PHE A 318 4.96 -37.88 -19.54
C PHE A 318 6.29 -38.49 -19.08
N VAL A 319 6.57 -38.39 -17.78
CA VAL A 319 7.79 -38.93 -17.18
C VAL A 319 7.42 -39.96 -16.12
N ILE A 320 7.96 -41.17 -16.25
CA ILE A 320 7.81 -42.24 -15.24
C ILE A 320 9.19 -42.85 -15.00
N ASN A 321 9.54 -43.05 -13.72
CA ASN A 321 10.81 -43.67 -13.31
C ASN A 321 12.04 -43.00 -13.95
N ASP A 322 12.09 -41.67 -13.92
CA ASP A 322 13.17 -40.84 -14.50
C ASP A 322 13.41 -41.05 -16.01
N LYS A 323 12.40 -41.53 -16.72
CA LYS A 323 12.42 -41.70 -18.18
C LYS A 323 11.27 -40.94 -18.81
N GLY A 324 11.58 -40.14 -19.83
CA GLY A 324 10.58 -39.44 -20.62
C GLY A 324 9.96 -40.37 -21.64
N TYR A 325 8.66 -40.28 -21.81
CA TYR A 325 7.91 -41.00 -22.83
C TYR A 325 7.10 -40.01 -23.66
N VAL A 326 7.09 -40.21 -24.98
CA VAL A 326 6.24 -39.47 -25.90
C VAL A 326 5.42 -40.45 -26.71
N ILE A 327 4.11 -40.29 -26.70
CA ILE A 327 3.19 -41.04 -27.57
C ILE A 327 2.75 -40.12 -28.69
N ALA A 328 2.98 -40.56 -29.94
CA ALA A 328 2.57 -39.86 -31.14
C ALA A 328 2.04 -40.87 -32.16
N GLY A 329 0.73 -40.79 -32.45
CA GLY A 329 0.04 -41.83 -33.21
C GLY A 329 0.14 -43.19 -32.52
N GLU A 330 0.55 -44.21 -33.26
CA GLU A 330 0.74 -45.59 -32.76
C GLU A 330 2.17 -45.87 -32.27
N LYS A 331 2.97 -44.83 -32.03
CA LYS A 331 4.38 -44.98 -31.64
C LYS A 331 4.65 -44.40 -30.27
N VAL A 332 5.45 -45.14 -29.50
CA VAL A 332 6.04 -44.69 -28.25
C VAL A 332 7.52 -44.44 -28.45
N TYR A 333 7.96 -43.26 -28.04
CA TYR A 333 9.35 -42.81 -28.03
C TYR A 333 9.77 -42.67 -26.57
N SER A 334 10.99 -43.11 -26.22
CA SER A 334 11.52 -42.93 -24.87
C SER A 334 12.78 -42.07 -24.91
N TYR A 335 12.88 -41.14 -23.97
CA TYR A 335 13.96 -40.17 -23.84
C TYR A 335 14.73 -40.39 -22.54
N ASP A 336 16.05 -40.50 -22.65
CA ASP A 336 16.98 -40.55 -21.54
C ASP A 336 17.63 -39.17 -21.36
N GLN A 337 17.31 -38.50 -20.24
CA GLN A 337 17.80 -37.16 -19.96
C GLN A 337 19.29 -37.10 -19.57
N ALA A 338 19.87 -38.22 -19.13
CA ALA A 338 21.28 -38.28 -18.71
C ALA A 338 22.21 -38.34 -19.93
N THR A 339 21.77 -39.00 -21.00
CA THR A 339 22.54 -39.14 -22.24
C THR A 339 22.08 -38.21 -23.38
N ASP A 340 20.95 -37.51 -23.21
CA ASP A 340 20.30 -36.70 -24.27
C ASP A 340 20.04 -37.54 -25.53
N THR A 341 19.44 -38.72 -25.33
CA THR A 341 19.18 -39.67 -26.41
C THR A 341 17.76 -40.22 -26.42
N TRP A 342 17.20 -40.36 -27.62
CA TRP A 342 15.96 -41.09 -27.87
C TRP A 342 16.20 -42.55 -28.21
N SER A 343 15.33 -43.44 -27.72
CA SER A 343 15.26 -44.83 -28.16
C SER A 343 14.62 -44.95 -29.55
N ALA A 344 14.85 -46.09 -30.23
CA ALA A 344 14.02 -46.43 -31.39
C ALA A 344 12.54 -46.52 -30.98
N PRO A 345 11.60 -46.03 -31.80
CA PRO A 345 10.18 -46.05 -31.46
C PRO A 345 9.63 -47.47 -31.44
N THR A 346 8.74 -47.73 -30.50
CA THR A 346 7.99 -49.00 -30.40
C THR A 346 6.56 -48.77 -30.87
N THR A 347 6.07 -49.64 -31.77
CA THR A 347 4.67 -49.61 -32.20
C THR A 347 3.79 -50.27 -31.15
N ILE A 348 2.72 -49.58 -30.79
CA ILE A 348 1.66 -50.04 -29.90
C ILE A 348 0.36 -50.10 -30.69
N ASP A 349 -0.48 -51.09 -30.39
CA ASP A 349 -1.84 -51.16 -30.94
C ASP A 349 -2.72 -50.14 -30.21
N PHE A 350 -2.52 -48.87 -30.57
CA PHE A 350 -3.23 -47.74 -29.97
C PHE A 350 -4.66 -47.68 -30.52
N LEU A 351 -5.56 -47.06 -29.77
CA LEU A 351 -7.00 -46.97 -30.04
C LEU A 351 -7.30 -46.61 -31.50
N SER A 352 -7.62 -47.63 -32.31
CA SER A 352 -8.07 -47.42 -33.69
C SER A 352 -9.24 -46.40 -33.69
N ASN A 353 -9.09 -45.33 -34.49
CA ASN A 353 -10.09 -44.28 -34.73
C ASN A 353 -10.36 -43.26 -33.58
N SER A 354 -9.37 -42.80 -32.80
CA SER A 354 -9.52 -41.59 -31.96
C SER A 354 -9.03 -40.32 -32.65
N SER A 355 -9.73 -39.19 -32.47
CA SER A 355 -9.46 -37.87 -33.06
C SER A 355 -8.40 -37.04 -32.31
N PHE A 356 -7.27 -37.66 -32.01
CA PHE A 356 -5.96 -37.03 -31.77
C PHE A 356 -5.78 -35.99 -30.64
N TYR A 357 -6.78 -35.54 -29.86
CA TYR A 357 -6.48 -34.79 -28.62
C TYR A 357 -6.09 -35.78 -27.52
N LEU A 358 -4.85 -35.65 -27.03
CA LEU A 358 -4.25 -36.58 -26.09
C LEU A 358 -3.80 -35.81 -24.86
N ASP A 359 -4.30 -36.23 -23.71
CA ASP A 359 -3.77 -35.84 -22.41
C ASP A 359 -3.22 -37.08 -21.69
N ALA A 360 -2.14 -36.89 -20.92
CA ALA A 360 -1.47 -37.98 -20.21
C ALA A 360 -1.21 -37.59 -18.77
N PHE A 361 -1.47 -38.53 -17.88
CA PHE A 361 -1.36 -38.34 -16.44
C PHE A 361 -0.66 -39.53 -15.81
N VAL A 362 0.29 -39.27 -14.93
CA VAL A 362 0.97 -40.34 -14.19
C VAL A 362 0.26 -40.55 -12.86
N ILE A 363 -0.18 -41.78 -12.62
CA ILE A 363 -0.80 -42.20 -11.35
C ILE A 363 -0.13 -43.50 -10.92
N GLY A 364 0.63 -43.43 -9.84
CA GLY A 364 1.50 -44.53 -9.40
C GLY A 364 2.54 -44.87 -10.48
N ASP A 365 2.65 -46.16 -10.81
CA ASP A 365 3.65 -46.68 -11.76
C ASP A 365 3.18 -46.65 -13.23
N TYR A 366 1.99 -46.10 -13.50
CA TYR A 366 1.36 -46.13 -14.82
C TYR A 366 1.06 -44.72 -15.34
N ALA A 367 1.04 -44.58 -16.68
CA ALA A 367 0.41 -43.42 -17.31
C ALA A 367 -1.03 -43.75 -17.70
N TYR A 368 -1.91 -42.79 -17.58
CA TYR A 368 -3.28 -42.84 -18.07
C TYR A 368 -3.40 -41.85 -19.22
N ILE A 369 -3.81 -42.33 -20.39
CA ILE A 369 -3.92 -41.54 -21.61
C ILE A 369 -5.40 -41.38 -21.93
N LEU A 370 -5.86 -40.13 -21.92
CA LEU A 370 -7.19 -39.74 -22.34
C LEU A 370 -7.12 -39.28 -23.79
N ALA A 371 -7.75 -40.05 -24.68
CA ALA A 371 -7.80 -39.78 -26.11
C ALA A 371 -9.25 -39.48 -26.52
N ASP A 372 -9.56 -38.19 -26.65
CA ASP A 372 -10.93 -37.68 -26.65
C ASP A 372 -11.69 -38.20 -25.42
N THR A 373 -12.64 -39.14 -25.59
CA THR A 373 -13.39 -39.77 -24.48
C THR A 373 -12.84 -41.13 -24.06
N LYS A 374 -11.92 -41.71 -24.83
CA LYS A 374 -11.38 -43.05 -24.56
C LYS A 374 -10.24 -42.97 -23.57
N LEU A 375 -10.34 -43.71 -22.47
CA LEU A 375 -9.29 -43.80 -21.46
C LEU A 375 -8.52 -45.12 -21.61
N CYS A 376 -7.20 -45.05 -21.53
CA CYS A 376 -6.37 -46.23 -21.47
C CYS A 376 -5.21 -46.06 -20.48
N ARG A 377 -4.67 -47.17 -20.00
CA ARG A 377 -3.54 -47.23 -19.09
C ARG A 377 -2.32 -47.77 -19.84
N PHE A 378 -1.22 -47.04 -19.81
CA PHE A 378 0.07 -47.40 -20.36
C PHE A 378 1.00 -47.98 -19.28
N ASP A 379 1.57 -49.14 -19.56
CA ASP A 379 2.59 -49.78 -18.75
C ASP A 379 3.99 -49.51 -19.35
N PRO A 380 4.86 -48.74 -18.66
CA PRO A 380 6.19 -48.40 -19.16
C PRO A 380 7.17 -49.59 -19.14
N ALA A 381 6.91 -50.65 -18.38
CA ALA A 381 7.79 -51.81 -18.28
C ALA A 381 7.64 -52.74 -19.49
N THR A 382 6.42 -52.86 -20.02
CA THR A 382 6.09 -53.71 -21.17
C THR A 382 5.85 -52.92 -22.45
N LEU A 383 5.77 -51.59 -22.38
CA LEU A 383 5.39 -50.69 -23.47
C LEU A 383 4.03 -51.09 -24.08
N SER A 384 3.06 -51.43 -23.24
CA SER A 384 1.73 -51.89 -23.65
C SER A 384 0.62 -51.03 -23.07
N ILE A 385 -0.55 -51.09 -23.68
CA ILE A 385 -1.73 -50.35 -23.26
C ILE A 385 -2.86 -51.30 -22.88
N GLU A 386 -3.63 -50.91 -21.87
CA GLU A 386 -4.86 -51.55 -21.43
C GLU A 386 -6.03 -50.55 -21.49
N ALA A 387 -7.12 -50.91 -22.15
CA ALA A 387 -8.32 -50.08 -22.19
C ALA A 387 -8.96 -49.98 -20.79
N ARG A 388 -9.42 -48.78 -20.44
CA ARG A 388 -10.11 -48.47 -19.17
C ARG A 388 -11.52 -47.98 -19.45
N GLN A 389 -12.31 -47.74 -18.40
CA GLN A 389 -13.64 -47.15 -18.60
C GLN A 389 -13.51 -45.76 -19.27
N SER A 390 -14.09 -45.61 -20.45
CA SER A 390 -14.18 -44.32 -21.16
C SER A 390 -14.93 -43.28 -20.34
N PHE A 391 -14.62 -42.01 -20.59
CA PHE A 391 -15.33 -40.87 -20.03
C PHE A 391 -16.83 -40.97 -20.36
N PRO A 392 -17.73 -40.89 -19.35
CA PRO A 392 -19.16 -41.13 -19.54
C PRO A 392 -19.96 -39.84 -19.81
N GLY A 393 -19.30 -38.68 -19.79
CA GLY A 393 -19.95 -37.37 -19.91
C GLY A 393 -20.41 -37.04 -21.33
N GLU A 394 -21.05 -35.87 -21.46
CA GLU A 394 -21.67 -35.43 -22.71
C GLU A 394 -20.66 -34.85 -23.71
N GLY A 395 -19.53 -34.33 -23.23
CA GLY A 395 -18.46 -33.80 -24.08
C GLY A 395 -17.80 -34.91 -24.91
N GLU A 396 -17.74 -34.72 -26.23
CA GLU A 396 -17.09 -35.67 -27.14
C GLU A 396 -15.70 -35.22 -27.59
N ASN A 397 -15.40 -33.93 -27.50
CA ASN A 397 -14.18 -33.33 -28.03
C ASN A 397 -13.60 -32.27 -27.10
N ARG A 398 -12.26 -32.18 -27.07
CA ARG A 398 -11.49 -31.18 -26.29
C ARG A 398 -11.92 -31.10 -24.82
N LEU A 399 -12.00 -32.26 -24.18
CA LEU A 399 -12.25 -32.33 -22.75
C LEU A 399 -11.17 -31.53 -21.99
N LEU A 400 -11.59 -30.81 -20.96
CA LEU A 400 -10.69 -30.38 -19.91
C LEU A 400 -10.25 -31.61 -19.14
N SER A 401 -8.96 -31.76 -18.84
CA SER A 401 -8.52 -32.81 -17.93
C SER A 401 -7.28 -32.46 -17.11
N PHE A 402 -7.20 -33.01 -15.89
CA PHE A 402 -6.03 -32.93 -15.02
C PHE A 402 -6.00 -34.11 -14.02
N SER A 403 -4.91 -34.27 -13.26
CA SER A 403 -4.75 -35.31 -12.25
C SER A 403 -4.20 -34.73 -10.96
N ASP A 404 -4.73 -35.17 -9.81
CA ASP A 404 -4.20 -34.85 -8.48
C ASP A 404 -3.09 -35.83 -8.03
N GLY A 405 -2.72 -36.78 -8.91
CA GLY A 405 -1.77 -37.86 -8.65
C GLY A 405 -2.42 -39.17 -8.18
N ASN A 406 -3.71 -39.16 -7.84
CA ASN A 406 -4.47 -40.33 -7.39
C ASN A 406 -5.73 -40.59 -8.24
N HIS A 407 -6.32 -39.52 -8.79
CA HIS A 407 -7.55 -39.50 -9.55
C HIS A 407 -7.33 -38.73 -10.86
N LEU A 408 -8.16 -39.01 -11.86
CA LEU A 408 -8.25 -38.16 -13.06
C LEU A 408 -9.54 -37.35 -12.98
N PHE A 409 -9.44 -36.09 -13.32
CA PHE A 409 -10.57 -35.19 -13.45
C PHE A 409 -10.75 -34.89 -14.93
N ALA A 410 -11.98 -35.00 -15.43
CA ALA A 410 -12.29 -34.67 -16.81
C ALA A 410 -13.71 -34.11 -16.92
N GLY A 411 -13.93 -33.23 -17.89
CA GLY A 411 -15.23 -32.63 -18.12
C GLY A 411 -15.17 -31.55 -19.19
N LEU A 412 -16.22 -30.73 -19.26
CA LEU A 412 -16.39 -29.74 -20.31
C LEU A 412 -16.24 -30.39 -21.71
N GLY A 413 -15.67 -29.64 -22.66
CA GLY A 413 -15.64 -30.02 -24.06
C GLY A 413 -16.97 -29.71 -24.74
N TYR A 414 -17.17 -30.29 -25.91
CA TYR A 414 -18.38 -30.07 -26.70
C TYR A 414 -18.76 -31.31 -27.50
N TYR A 415 -20.02 -31.35 -27.93
CA TYR A 415 -20.53 -32.27 -28.94
C TYR A 415 -21.10 -31.48 -30.13
N TYR A 416 -21.39 -32.15 -31.24
CA TYR A 416 -22.09 -31.53 -32.37
C TYR A 416 -23.55 -31.97 -32.36
N ASP A 417 -24.47 -31.00 -32.41
CA ASP A 417 -25.89 -31.29 -32.57
C ASP A 417 -26.21 -31.78 -34.00
N ASP A 418 -27.48 -32.12 -34.24
CA ASP A 418 -27.95 -32.58 -35.55
C ASP A 418 -27.78 -31.53 -36.68
N ASN A 419 -27.59 -30.24 -36.33
CA ASN A 419 -27.33 -29.15 -37.26
C ASN A 419 -25.82 -28.91 -37.47
N ASN A 420 -24.97 -29.75 -36.88
CA ASN A 420 -23.52 -29.60 -36.89
C ASN A 420 -23.05 -28.32 -36.16
N GLU A 421 -23.85 -27.84 -35.19
CA GLU A 421 -23.51 -26.78 -34.27
C GLU A 421 -22.77 -27.38 -33.06
N SER A 422 -21.67 -26.74 -32.65
CA SER A 422 -20.88 -27.18 -31.50
C SER A 422 -21.53 -26.70 -30.21
N ILE A 423 -21.96 -27.63 -29.36
CA ILE A 423 -22.63 -27.37 -28.09
C ILE A 423 -21.66 -27.60 -26.94
N PRO A 424 -21.27 -26.56 -26.18
CA PRO A 424 -20.41 -26.72 -25.02
C PRO A 424 -21.15 -27.43 -23.89
N THR A 425 -20.41 -28.19 -23.09
CA THR A 425 -20.92 -28.91 -21.92
C THR A 425 -20.31 -28.32 -20.64
N ALA A 426 -20.93 -28.61 -19.51
CA ALA A 426 -20.52 -28.12 -18.19
C ALA A 426 -20.22 -29.28 -17.22
N ASP A 427 -20.47 -30.52 -17.63
CA ASP A 427 -20.36 -31.68 -16.78
C ASP A 427 -18.90 -31.94 -16.40
N PHE A 428 -18.70 -32.42 -15.17
CA PHE A 428 -17.38 -32.65 -14.61
C PHE A 428 -17.37 -33.95 -13.83
N TRP A 429 -16.30 -34.71 -13.97
CA TRP A 429 -16.23 -36.09 -13.51
C TRP A 429 -14.87 -36.42 -12.92
N LYS A 430 -14.89 -37.33 -11.94
CA LYS A 430 -13.71 -37.87 -11.26
C LYS A 430 -13.60 -39.37 -11.52
N TYR A 431 -12.49 -39.80 -12.11
CA TYR A 431 -12.16 -41.20 -12.34
C TYR A 431 -11.30 -41.76 -11.22
N GLN A 432 -11.68 -42.94 -10.73
CA GLN A 432 -10.94 -43.72 -9.74
C GLN A 432 -10.20 -44.88 -10.41
N PRO A 433 -8.86 -44.84 -10.50
CA PRO A 433 -8.10 -45.89 -11.19
C PRO A 433 -8.17 -47.28 -10.53
N SER A 434 -8.29 -47.34 -9.21
CA SER A 434 -8.33 -48.59 -8.45
C SER A 434 -9.61 -49.41 -8.67
N THR A 435 -10.72 -48.74 -9.01
CA THR A 435 -12.02 -49.37 -9.26
C THR A 435 -12.46 -49.34 -10.71
N ASP A 436 -11.73 -48.62 -11.58
CA ASP A 436 -12.12 -48.40 -12.99
C ASP A 436 -13.48 -47.72 -13.13
N THR A 437 -13.76 -46.71 -12.28
CA THR A 437 -15.08 -46.08 -12.22
C THR A 437 -15.01 -44.56 -12.27
N TRP A 438 -15.93 -43.95 -13.02
CA TRP A 438 -16.19 -42.52 -13.01
C TRP A 438 -17.30 -42.14 -12.02
N THR A 439 -17.16 -40.99 -11.36
CA THR A 439 -18.16 -40.36 -10.50
C THR A 439 -18.43 -38.95 -10.99
N GLN A 440 -19.69 -38.60 -11.20
CA GLN A 440 -20.07 -37.23 -11.59
C GLN A 440 -19.91 -36.29 -10.40
N LEU A 441 -19.33 -35.12 -10.66
CA LEU A 441 -19.14 -34.03 -9.71
C LEU A 441 -20.15 -32.90 -10.01
N ALA A 442 -20.07 -31.82 -9.24
CA ALA A 442 -20.81 -30.60 -9.58
C ALA A 442 -20.30 -30.03 -10.91
N ASP A 443 -21.22 -29.50 -11.72
CA ASP A 443 -20.89 -28.87 -12.98
C ASP A 443 -19.95 -27.68 -12.79
N LEU A 444 -19.01 -27.50 -13.71
CA LEU A 444 -18.16 -26.33 -13.78
C LEU A 444 -18.91 -25.15 -14.44
N PRO A 445 -18.46 -23.90 -14.27
CA PRO A 445 -19.00 -22.78 -15.04
C PRO A 445 -19.00 -23.08 -16.55
N ALA A 446 -20.17 -22.96 -17.19
CA ALA A 446 -20.29 -23.23 -18.62
C ALA A 446 -19.46 -22.22 -19.42
N SER A 447 -18.67 -22.72 -20.37
CA SER A 447 -17.90 -21.84 -21.27
C SER A 447 -18.85 -20.99 -22.11
N VAL A 448 -18.68 -19.67 -22.06
CA VAL A 448 -19.54 -18.70 -22.79
C VAL A 448 -19.23 -18.62 -24.30
N HIS A 449 -18.14 -19.23 -24.76
CA HIS A 449 -17.70 -19.16 -26.16
C HIS A 449 -17.08 -20.47 -26.62
N HIS A 450 -17.14 -20.75 -27.92
CA HIS A 450 -16.33 -21.77 -28.59
C HIS A 450 -14.86 -21.52 -28.21
N ALA A 451 -14.38 -22.17 -27.15
CA ALA A 451 -13.15 -21.83 -26.47
C ALA A 451 -11.99 -22.03 -27.46
N ASN A 452 -11.58 -20.91 -28.05
CA ASN A 452 -10.32 -20.77 -28.71
C ASN A 452 -9.54 -19.70 -27.94
N PRO A 453 -8.58 -20.12 -27.09
CA PRO A 453 -8.14 -21.50 -26.88
C PRO A 453 -9.09 -22.33 -26.02
N ALA A 454 -8.98 -23.66 -26.15
CA ALA A 454 -9.72 -24.61 -25.33
C ALA A 454 -9.29 -24.46 -23.87
N PRO A 455 -10.18 -24.72 -22.88
CA PRO A 455 -9.78 -24.61 -21.50
C PRO A 455 -8.68 -25.62 -21.20
N LEU A 456 -7.67 -25.18 -20.45
CA LEU A 456 -6.55 -26.00 -20.02
C LEU A 456 -6.57 -26.07 -18.49
N ALA A 457 -6.20 -27.22 -17.94
CA ALA A 457 -6.06 -27.38 -16.51
C ALA A 457 -4.73 -28.01 -16.13
N THR A 458 -4.30 -27.68 -14.92
CA THR A 458 -3.20 -28.40 -14.27
C THR A 458 -3.45 -28.48 -12.77
N TYR A 459 -2.71 -29.33 -12.08
CA TYR A 459 -2.83 -29.52 -10.64
C TYR A 459 -1.60 -29.02 -9.91
N LEU A 460 -1.82 -28.29 -8.83
CA LEU A 460 -0.77 -27.90 -7.90
C LEU A 460 -1.35 -27.74 -6.48
N HIS A 461 -0.70 -28.37 -5.50
CA HIS A 461 -1.00 -28.22 -4.06
C HIS A 461 -2.49 -28.34 -3.66
N GLY A 462 -3.17 -29.41 -4.09
CA GLY A 462 -4.57 -29.66 -3.73
C GLY A 462 -5.59 -28.91 -4.60
N LYS A 463 -5.12 -28.19 -5.63
CA LYS A 463 -5.99 -27.40 -6.50
C LYS A 463 -5.77 -27.72 -7.97
N GLY A 464 -6.86 -27.88 -8.71
CA GLY A 464 -6.92 -27.77 -10.16
C GLY A 464 -7.01 -26.31 -10.58
N TYR A 465 -6.04 -25.82 -11.32
CA TYR A 465 -6.03 -24.47 -11.90
C TYR A 465 -6.51 -24.55 -13.33
N ILE A 466 -7.67 -23.96 -13.60
CA ILE A 466 -8.38 -24.03 -14.88
C ILE A 466 -8.33 -22.65 -15.56
N PHE A 467 -7.85 -22.64 -16.80
CA PHE A 467 -7.66 -21.46 -17.63
C PHE A 467 -8.54 -21.54 -18.89
N GLY A 468 -8.73 -20.41 -19.58
CA GLY A 468 -9.51 -20.34 -20.83
C GLY A 468 -10.97 -19.88 -20.68
N PHE A 469 -11.37 -19.47 -19.48
CA PHE A 469 -12.61 -18.73 -19.23
C PHE A 469 -12.34 -17.22 -19.12
N GLU A 470 -13.39 -16.40 -18.97
CA GLU A 470 -13.24 -14.96 -18.68
C GLU A 470 -12.42 -14.71 -17.40
N LYS A 471 -12.54 -15.61 -16.42
CA LYS A 471 -11.80 -15.61 -15.16
C LYS A 471 -11.12 -16.96 -14.95
N GLN A 472 -9.94 -16.97 -14.36
CA GLN A 472 -9.31 -18.23 -13.97
C GLN A 472 -10.12 -18.90 -12.85
N VAL A 473 -10.29 -20.22 -12.93
CA VAL A 473 -11.07 -21.00 -11.95
C VAL A 473 -10.13 -21.92 -11.19
N GLU A 474 -10.17 -21.86 -9.87
CA GLU A 474 -9.52 -22.84 -8.98
C GLU A 474 -10.55 -23.89 -8.54
N TYR A 475 -10.20 -25.17 -8.65
CA TYR A 475 -10.97 -26.31 -8.18
C TYR A 475 -10.24 -26.98 -7.01
N ASP A 476 -10.83 -26.99 -5.83
CA ASP A 476 -10.28 -27.65 -4.64
C ASP A 476 -10.61 -29.16 -4.68
N THR A 477 -9.58 -30.01 -4.79
CA THR A 477 -9.77 -31.45 -5.01
C THR A 477 -10.20 -32.22 -3.76
N ASP A 478 -10.05 -31.62 -2.58
CA ASP A 478 -10.42 -32.25 -1.31
C ASP A 478 -11.89 -31.97 -0.97
N THR A 479 -12.38 -30.77 -1.31
CA THR A 479 -13.74 -30.32 -1.00
C THR A 479 -14.69 -30.33 -2.18
N ASP A 480 -14.17 -30.58 -3.39
CA ASP A 480 -14.90 -30.56 -4.66
C ASP A 480 -15.59 -29.18 -4.93
N ASN A 481 -14.97 -28.08 -4.51
CA ASN A 481 -15.48 -26.70 -4.67
C ASN A 481 -14.70 -25.90 -5.72
N THR A 482 -15.37 -24.91 -6.34
CA THR A 482 -14.76 -23.98 -7.31
C THR A 482 -14.69 -22.54 -6.79
N LEU A 483 -13.66 -21.80 -7.20
CA LEU A 483 -13.49 -20.36 -6.97
C LEU A 483 -13.04 -19.66 -8.26
N GLU A 484 -13.78 -18.66 -8.71
CA GLU A 484 -13.33 -17.74 -9.78
C GLU A 484 -12.38 -16.69 -9.19
N THR A 485 -11.29 -16.39 -9.90
CA THR A 485 -10.28 -15.41 -9.48
C THR A 485 -10.19 -14.24 -10.46
N ASP A 486 -9.76 -13.08 -9.96
CA ASP A 486 -9.52 -11.89 -10.78
C ASP A 486 -8.07 -11.84 -11.30
N VAL A 487 -7.38 -12.99 -11.36
CA VAL A 487 -6.03 -13.06 -11.93
C VAL A 487 -6.12 -12.80 -13.44
N GLU A 488 -5.42 -11.76 -13.90
CA GLU A 488 -5.35 -11.45 -15.32
C GLU A 488 -4.40 -12.45 -16.01
N VAL A 489 -4.99 -13.42 -16.70
CA VAL A 489 -4.28 -14.38 -17.53
C VAL A 489 -4.48 -13.98 -18.98
N ASP A 490 -3.40 -13.89 -19.75
CA ASP A 490 -3.50 -13.73 -21.19
C ASP A 490 -4.07 -15.01 -21.81
N ILE A 491 -5.38 -15.04 -21.99
CA ILE A 491 -6.09 -16.21 -22.48
C ILE A 491 -5.78 -16.50 -23.95
N PHE A 492 -5.15 -15.61 -24.72
CA PHE A 492 -4.88 -15.83 -26.15
C PHE A 492 -3.58 -16.61 -26.43
N ASP A 493 -2.73 -16.75 -25.41
CA ASP A 493 -1.45 -17.46 -25.45
C ASP A 493 -1.46 -18.73 -24.57
N LEU A 494 -2.56 -19.50 -24.59
CA LEU A 494 -2.72 -20.73 -23.80
C LEU A 494 -2.73 -21.99 -24.69
N ASP A 495 -1.55 -22.53 -25.01
CA ASP A 495 -1.42 -23.82 -25.70
C ASP A 495 -0.79 -24.92 -24.83
N VAL A 496 -0.05 -24.53 -23.79
CA VAL A 496 0.49 -25.44 -22.79
C VAL A 496 0.27 -24.85 -21.40
N VAL A 497 0.03 -25.72 -20.42
CA VAL A 497 0.11 -25.39 -19.00
C VAL A 497 0.74 -26.55 -18.25
N PHE A 498 1.61 -26.27 -17.28
CA PHE A 498 2.19 -27.30 -16.43
C PHE A 498 2.65 -26.77 -15.08
N PRO A 499 2.68 -27.62 -14.03
CA PRO A 499 3.23 -27.26 -12.74
C PRO A 499 4.72 -27.58 -12.70
N PHE A 500 5.52 -26.71 -12.09
CA PHE A 500 6.92 -26.99 -11.82
C PHE A 500 7.42 -26.13 -10.66
N ASN A 501 8.12 -26.74 -9.69
CA ASN A 501 8.66 -26.07 -8.50
C ASN A 501 7.64 -25.14 -7.80
N ASN A 502 6.43 -25.61 -7.50
CA ASN A 502 5.37 -24.81 -6.83
C ASN A 502 4.88 -23.58 -7.60
N ARG A 503 5.17 -23.49 -8.91
CA ARG A 503 4.62 -22.49 -9.82
C ARG A 503 3.92 -23.16 -10.99
N LEU A 504 3.10 -22.38 -11.69
CA LEU A 504 2.51 -22.79 -12.94
C LEU A 504 3.19 -22.05 -14.09
N TYR A 505 3.43 -22.76 -15.18
CA TYR A 505 3.97 -22.21 -16.40
C TYR A 505 2.99 -22.45 -17.53
N TYR A 506 2.77 -21.42 -18.34
CA TYR A 506 1.85 -21.51 -19.47
C TYR A 506 2.31 -20.63 -20.64
N GLY A 507 1.83 -20.91 -21.84
CA GLY A 507 2.19 -20.11 -23.00
C GLY A 507 1.85 -20.71 -24.36
N ARG A 508 2.09 -19.91 -25.41
CA ARG A 508 2.18 -20.33 -26.81
C ARG A 508 3.35 -19.66 -27.51
N ASP A 509 3.22 -18.35 -27.79
CA ASP A 509 4.24 -17.51 -28.43
C ASP A 509 5.04 -16.74 -27.38
N LYS A 510 4.33 -16.33 -26.33
CA LYS A 510 4.90 -15.90 -25.06
C LYS A 510 4.79 -16.99 -24.03
N PHE A 511 5.67 -16.92 -23.04
CA PHE A 511 5.74 -17.87 -21.95
C PHE A 511 5.63 -17.11 -20.63
N TYR A 512 4.83 -17.62 -19.71
CA TYR A 512 4.48 -16.95 -18.46
C TYR A 512 4.68 -17.90 -17.30
N GLU A 513 5.02 -17.30 -16.16
CA GLU A 513 5.04 -17.94 -14.86
C GLU A 513 3.94 -17.33 -14.01
N PHE A 514 3.15 -18.19 -13.37
CA PHE A 514 2.15 -17.81 -12.39
C PHE A 514 2.54 -18.36 -11.02
N ASP A 515 2.60 -17.47 -10.03
CA ASP A 515 2.78 -17.78 -8.61
C ASP A 515 1.41 -17.66 -7.90
N PRO A 516 0.74 -18.78 -7.62
CA PRO A 516 -0.57 -18.76 -6.98
C PRO A 516 -0.54 -18.17 -5.57
N SER A 517 0.60 -18.25 -4.87
CA SER A 517 0.72 -17.73 -3.50
C SER A 517 0.69 -16.19 -3.45
N LYS A 518 1.03 -15.55 -4.56
CA LYS A 518 1.04 -14.08 -4.73
C LYS A 518 -0.04 -13.58 -5.67
N SER A 519 -0.78 -14.47 -6.32
CA SER A 519 -1.68 -14.12 -7.45
C SER A 519 -0.95 -13.29 -8.52
N LEU A 520 0.30 -13.65 -8.81
CA LEU A 520 1.21 -12.86 -9.65
C LEU A 520 1.59 -13.62 -10.91
N VAL A 521 1.42 -12.96 -12.06
CA VAL A 521 1.87 -13.45 -13.37
C VAL A 521 3.08 -12.64 -13.83
N LEU A 522 4.13 -13.34 -14.23
CA LEU A 522 5.35 -12.75 -14.78
C LEU A 522 5.64 -13.34 -16.16
N GLU A 523 5.80 -12.49 -17.17
CA GLU A 523 6.29 -12.91 -18.48
C GLU A 523 7.74 -13.44 -18.35
N GLU A 524 8.01 -14.65 -18.85
CA GLU A 524 9.32 -15.28 -18.88
C GLU A 524 10.16 -14.86 -20.09
N SER A 525 11.46 -15.15 -20.06
CA SER A 525 12.28 -14.97 -21.26
C SER A 525 11.88 -15.99 -22.32
N THR A 526 11.60 -15.48 -23.52
CA THR A 526 11.31 -16.28 -24.69
C THR A 526 12.57 -16.36 -25.53
N SER A 527 13.10 -17.57 -25.74
CA SER A 527 14.06 -17.79 -26.83
C SER A 527 13.29 -18.13 -28.11
N SER A 528 13.99 -18.28 -29.25
CA SER A 528 13.40 -18.83 -30.48
C SER A 528 12.83 -20.25 -30.31
N ALA A 529 12.97 -20.87 -29.13
CA ALA A 529 12.41 -22.16 -28.75
C ALA A 529 10.88 -22.20 -28.70
N VAL A 530 10.23 -21.10 -28.31
CA VAL A 530 8.80 -21.06 -27.98
C VAL A 530 8.03 -20.21 -28.99
N SER A 531 8.53 -20.08 -30.23
CA SER A 531 7.85 -19.33 -31.28
C SER A 531 6.67 -20.10 -31.93
N SER A 532 6.22 -21.19 -31.31
CA SER A 532 5.10 -22.01 -31.77
C SER A 532 4.63 -22.94 -30.65
N SER A 533 3.38 -23.41 -30.75
CA SER A 533 2.72 -24.31 -29.80
C SER A 533 3.58 -25.52 -29.40
N PRO A 534 3.91 -25.67 -28.11
CA PRO A 534 4.44 -26.92 -27.59
C PRO A 534 3.49 -28.08 -27.90
N ARG A 535 4.06 -29.21 -28.32
CA ARG A 535 3.32 -30.44 -28.66
C ARG A 535 3.30 -31.42 -27.51
N PHE A 536 4.29 -31.40 -26.64
CA PHE A 536 4.34 -32.21 -25.44
C PHE A 536 5.26 -31.56 -24.40
N THR A 537 5.08 -31.97 -23.14
CA THR A 537 5.93 -31.59 -22.01
C THR A 537 6.47 -32.85 -21.34
N LEU A 538 7.74 -32.83 -20.93
CA LEU A 538 8.34 -33.84 -20.04
C LEU A 538 8.80 -33.13 -18.77
N ILE A 539 8.18 -33.46 -17.64
CA ILE A 539 8.45 -32.84 -16.35
C ILE A 539 9.19 -33.87 -15.49
N PHE A 540 10.49 -33.67 -15.37
CA PHE A 540 11.33 -34.40 -14.42
C PHE A 540 11.36 -33.65 -13.09
N GLU A 541 11.91 -34.27 -12.05
CA GLU A 541 11.96 -33.67 -10.71
C GLU A 541 12.61 -32.27 -10.70
N ASP A 542 13.67 -32.06 -11.48
CA ASP A 542 14.47 -30.83 -11.50
C ASP A 542 14.48 -30.10 -12.84
N LYS A 543 13.78 -30.61 -13.87
CA LYS A 543 13.87 -30.09 -15.25
C LYS A 543 12.57 -30.24 -16.00
N VAL A 544 12.31 -29.28 -16.89
CA VAL A 544 11.19 -29.37 -17.83
C VAL A 544 11.71 -29.35 -19.26
N TYR A 545 11.16 -30.22 -20.10
CA TYR A 545 11.45 -30.26 -21.52
C TYR A 545 10.16 -30.03 -22.31
N LEU A 546 10.23 -29.17 -23.31
CA LEU A 546 9.14 -28.89 -24.23
C LEU A 546 9.52 -29.36 -25.63
N GLY A 547 8.68 -30.19 -26.23
CA GLY A 547 8.80 -30.59 -27.63
C GLY A 547 8.01 -29.63 -28.50
N VAL A 548 8.68 -28.85 -29.34
CA VAL A 548 8.07 -27.78 -30.14
C VAL A 548 8.16 -28.09 -31.63
N ALA A 549 7.14 -27.73 -32.40
CA ALA A 549 7.12 -28.00 -33.84
C ALA A 549 8.28 -27.28 -34.57
N LYS A 550 9.03 -28.02 -35.40
CA LYS A 550 10.05 -27.43 -36.27
C LYS A 550 9.40 -26.93 -37.56
N SER A 551 9.56 -25.65 -37.86
CA SER A 551 8.98 -25.05 -39.08
C SER A 551 9.41 -25.82 -40.34
N GLY A 552 8.42 -26.26 -41.12
CA GLY A 552 8.64 -26.99 -42.37
C GLY A 552 9.20 -28.41 -42.25
N SER A 553 9.24 -29.01 -41.04
CA SER A 553 9.74 -30.35 -40.79
C SER A 553 8.74 -31.19 -39.97
N PRO A 554 8.69 -32.53 -40.15
CA PRO A 554 8.00 -33.42 -39.24
C PRO A 554 8.67 -33.56 -37.85
N ASP A 555 9.92 -33.09 -37.69
CA ASP A 555 10.64 -33.16 -36.42
C ASP A 555 10.06 -32.22 -35.36
N LEU A 556 10.21 -32.61 -34.10
CA LEU A 556 10.02 -31.74 -32.95
C LEU A 556 11.39 -31.35 -32.38
N VAL A 557 11.59 -30.05 -32.14
CA VAL A 557 12.75 -29.53 -31.44
C VAL A 557 12.52 -29.70 -29.95
N LEU A 558 13.45 -30.37 -29.27
CA LEU A 558 13.38 -30.53 -27.83
C LEU A 558 14.14 -29.39 -27.15
N TRP A 559 13.47 -28.71 -26.24
CA TRP A 559 14.05 -27.63 -25.45
C TRP A 559 13.95 -27.92 -23.97
N LYS A 560 15.06 -27.84 -23.27
CA LYS A 560 15.08 -27.85 -21.81
C LYS A 560 14.88 -26.44 -21.30
N PHE A 561 13.86 -26.23 -20.48
CA PHE A 561 13.62 -25.03 -19.71
C PHE A 561 14.15 -25.20 -18.28
N THR A 562 14.90 -24.22 -17.81
CA THR A 562 15.35 -24.13 -16.41
C THR A 562 14.90 -22.76 -15.88
N PRO A 563 13.98 -22.70 -14.89
CA PRO A 563 13.57 -21.42 -14.30
C PRO A 563 14.75 -20.65 -13.70
N GLY A 564 14.60 -19.33 -13.56
CA GLY A 564 15.70 -18.45 -13.13
C GLY A 564 16.05 -18.49 -11.64
N TRP A 565 15.20 -19.09 -10.80
CA TRP A 565 15.15 -18.94 -9.34
C TRP A 565 15.71 -20.15 -8.60
#